data_AF-A0A7J5YCK9-F1
#
_entry.id   AF-A0A7J5YCK9-F1
#
_cell.length_a   1.000
_cell.length_b   1.000
_cell.length_c   1.000
_cell.angle_alpha   90.00
_cell.angle_beta   90.00
_cell.angle_gamma   90.00
#
_symmetry.space_group_name_H-M   'P 1'
#
loop_
_entity.id
_entity.type
_entity.pdbx_description
1 polymer ?
#
loop_
_entity_poly.entity_id
_entity_poly.type
_entity_poly.pdbx_seq_one_letter_code
_entity_poly.pdbx_strand_id
1 'polypeptide(L)'
;MPPPLSLQIKSLELDPNLYRIGQSKVFFRAGVLAHLEEERDMKITDIIISFQAWCRGYVARKAFAKRQQQLTAMKVIQRNCAAYLKLRNWQWWRLFTKVKPLLQLGAEKMALQEQLQAETELCAEAEEMRARLAARKQELEEILHDLEARVEEEEERAAQLSGERKKMQQNIGDLEQQLDEEEGARQKLQLEKVTLESKMKKVEEDEKKSLEERISEYTTNLTEEEEKSKNRLRREEKSRQELEKNRRKLDGDFNEVHDQISELQAQIAELRAQLAKKEEELQAALARIEEEAAQKNLAQKKIREMEAQLSELQEDLDLERQARTKAEKHRRDLGEELEALKTELEDTLDSTAAQQELRSKRETEVTHLKRTLDDEAKVHEQQLGEVRQKHGQAFDELNEQLEQAKRVELESVSMLLGDGGELLEMKKRVETDAGSLETAEEAKKRYQRDLEASNQRMEEKCAAFEKLDKTKTRVQQELDDLLVDQDHLRQIVSNLEKKQKKFDQMLAEEKNISARYAEERDKAEAEAREKETRALALTRELDTLMDTQLEELEDELQGTEDAKLRLEVNMQAMKAQYERDLSGKDEMGEEKKRALVKQVRI
;
A
#
# COMPACT_ATOMS: atom_id res chain seq x y z
N MET A 1 -14.41 -28.20 -29.39
CA MET A 1 -13.48 -28.88 -28.46
C MET A 1 -12.58 -29.78 -29.27
N PRO A 2 -11.28 -29.87 -28.99
CA PRO A 2 -10.42 -30.86 -29.63
C PRO A 2 -10.97 -32.28 -29.33
N PRO A 3 -10.92 -33.20 -30.30
CA PRO A 3 -11.38 -34.56 -30.07
C PRO A 3 -10.57 -35.20 -28.94
N PRO A 4 -11.19 -36.05 -28.11
CA PRO A 4 -10.49 -36.83 -27.09
C PRO A 4 -9.24 -37.50 -27.66
N LEU A 5 -8.14 -37.51 -26.91
CA LEU A 5 -6.84 -38.02 -27.37
C LEU A 5 -6.92 -39.48 -27.88
N SER A 6 -7.86 -40.26 -27.33
CA SER A 6 -8.18 -41.63 -27.77
C SER A 6 -8.80 -41.70 -29.18
N LEU A 7 -9.52 -40.65 -29.61
CA LEU A 7 -10.06 -40.53 -30.97
C LEU A 7 -8.98 -40.07 -31.95
N GLN A 8 -8.05 -39.20 -31.53
CA GLN A 8 -6.91 -38.78 -32.35
C GLN A 8 -5.93 -39.93 -32.64
N ILE A 9 -5.66 -40.79 -31.65
CA ILE A 9 -4.81 -41.97 -31.86
C ILE A 9 -5.50 -43.00 -32.76
N LYS A 10 -6.83 -43.10 -32.70
CA LYS A 10 -7.59 -43.97 -33.63
C LYS A 10 -7.49 -43.50 -35.08
N SER A 11 -7.43 -42.20 -35.34
CA SER A 11 -7.24 -41.69 -36.71
C SER A 11 -5.83 -41.90 -37.26
N LEU A 12 -4.85 -42.25 -36.41
CA LEU A 12 -3.50 -42.64 -36.84
C LEU A 12 -3.42 -44.12 -37.23
N GLU A 13 -4.53 -44.88 -37.12
CA GLU A 13 -4.62 -46.30 -37.48
C GLU A 13 -3.53 -47.20 -36.85
N LEU A 14 -2.99 -46.78 -35.69
CA LEU A 14 -1.93 -47.50 -34.99
C LEU A 14 -2.46 -48.75 -34.28
N ASP A 15 -1.71 -49.85 -34.37
CA ASP A 15 -2.01 -51.08 -33.64
C ASP A 15 -2.06 -50.79 -32.11
N PRO A 16 -3.16 -51.14 -31.42
CA PRO A 16 -3.30 -50.98 -29.98
C PRO A 16 -2.18 -51.60 -29.13
N ASN A 17 -1.40 -52.54 -29.66
CA ASN A 17 -0.26 -53.15 -28.98
C ASN A 17 1.00 -52.26 -28.95
N LEU A 18 1.05 -51.24 -29.81
CA LEU A 18 2.19 -50.35 -29.98
C LEU A 18 2.15 -49.12 -29.05
N TYR A 19 1.02 -48.87 -28.39
CA TYR A 19 0.88 -47.78 -27.44
C TYR A 19 0.07 -48.15 -26.19
N ARG A 20 0.22 -47.35 -25.13
CA ARG A 20 -0.57 -47.44 -23.90
C ARG A 20 -0.99 -46.03 -23.47
N ILE A 21 -2.28 -45.83 -23.24
CA ILE A 21 -2.83 -44.56 -22.77
C ILE A 21 -2.89 -44.60 -21.25
N GLY A 22 -2.10 -43.76 -20.58
CA GLY A 22 -2.17 -43.50 -19.14
C GLY A 22 -3.03 -42.26 -18.84
N GLN A 23 -3.24 -41.99 -17.55
CA GLN A 23 -4.09 -40.87 -17.09
C GLN A 23 -3.54 -39.49 -17.49
N SER A 24 -2.22 -39.33 -17.57
CA SER A 24 -1.58 -38.06 -17.92
C SER A 24 -0.58 -38.18 -19.07
N LYS A 25 -0.24 -39.40 -19.52
CA LYS A 25 0.81 -39.65 -20.51
C LYS A 25 0.41 -40.79 -21.45
N VAL A 26 0.85 -40.71 -22.70
CA VAL A 26 0.78 -41.81 -23.67
C VAL A 26 2.18 -42.40 -23.81
N PHE A 27 2.28 -43.71 -23.74
CA PHE A 27 3.53 -44.46 -23.86
C PHE A 27 3.52 -45.18 -25.20
N PHE A 28 4.59 -45.04 -25.97
CA PHE A 28 4.80 -45.74 -27.23
C PHE A 28 5.89 -46.78 -27.09
N ARG A 29 5.80 -47.86 -27.87
CA ARG A 29 6.95 -48.77 -28.04
C ARG A 29 8.06 -48.07 -28.81
N ALA A 30 9.29 -48.55 -28.60
CA ALA A 30 10.46 -48.05 -29.30
C ALA A 30 10.25 -48.06 -30.83
N GLY A 31 10.64 -46.98 -31.51
CA GLY A 31 10.55 -46.81 -32.96
C GLY A 31 9.21 -46.25 -33.47
N VAL A 32 8.11 -46.37 -32.73
CA VAL A 32 6.78 -45.91 -33.17
C VAL A 32 6.71 -44.38 -33.27
N LEU A 33 7.27 -43.68 -32.28
CA LEU A 33 7.30 -42.21 -32.29
C LEU A 33 8.15 -41.67 -33.44
N ALA A 34 9.31 -42.28 -33.72
CA ALA A 34 10.18 -41.88 -34.81
C ALA A 34 9.48 -41.98 -36.17
N HIS A 35 8.70 -43.05 -36.39
CA HIS A 35 7.94 -43.22 -37.63
C HIS A 35 6.84 -42.14 -37.79
N LEU A 36 6.11 -41.83 -36.71
CA LEU A 36 5.10 -40.78 -36.72
C LEU A 36 5.71 -39.39 -36.94
N GLU A 37 6.92 -39.16 -36.42
CA GLU A 37 7.68 -37.93 -36.67
C GLU A 37 8.09 -37.81 -38.14
N GLU A 38 8.56 -38.88 -38.77
CA GLU A 38 8.89 -38.89 -40.21
C GLU A 38 7.66 -38.58 -41.10
N GLU A 39 6.51 -39.19 -40.82
CA GLU A 39 5.27 -38.92 -41.57
C GLU A 39 4.81 -37.46 -41.42
N ARG A 40 4.91 -36.93 -40.19
CA ARG A 40 4.61 -35.53 -39.91
C ARG A 40 5.56 -34.61 -40.68
N ASP A 41 6.87 -34.90 -40.65
CA ASP A 41 7.89 -34.06 -41.26
C ASP A 41 7.74 -33.99 -42.78
N MET A 42 7.37 -35.09 -43.43
CA MET A 42 7.02 -35.09 -44.85
C MET A 42 5.85 -34.14 -45.19
N LYS A 43 4.84 -34.05 -44.32
CA LYS A 43 3.68 -33.16 -44.52
C LYS A 43 3.99 -31.69 -44.20
N ILE A 44 4.84 -31.45 -43.20
CA ILE A 44 5.16 -30.09 -42.76
C ILE A 44 6.18 -29.42 -43.70
N THR A 45 7.00 -30.19 -44.42
CA THR A 45 8.08 -29.67 -45.29
C THR A 45 7.59 -28.61 -46.28
N ASP A 46 6.50 -28.84 -47.02
CA ASP A 46 5.99 -27.89 -48.01
C ASP A 46 5.51 -26.57 -47.38
N ILE A 47 4.95 -26.65 -46.17
CA ILE A 47 4.50 -25.49 -45.39
C ILE A 47 5.73 -24.70 -44.92
N ILE A 48 6.76 -25.37 -44.41
CA ILE A 48 8.02 -24.74 -43.98
C ILE A 48 8.69 -24.04 -45.16
N ILE A 49 8.82 -24.69 -46.32
CA ILE A 49 9.47 -24.08 -47.50
C ILE A 49 8.72 -22.82 -47.94
N SER A 50 7.39 -22.90 -47.99
CA SER A 50 6.55 -21.76 -48.36
C SER A 50 6.71 -20.62 -47.35
N PHE A 51 6.63 -20.91 -46.06
CA PHE A 51 6.80 -19.94 -44.99
C PHE A 51 8.18 -19.27 -45.04
N GLN A 52 9.25 -20.04 -45.13
CA GLN A 52 10.60 -19.51 -45.20
C GLN A 52 10.81 -18.63 -46.45
N ALA A 53 10.20 -18.96 -47.59
CA ALA A 53 10.26 -18.11 -48.78
C ALA A 53 9.56 -16.76 -48.55
N TRP A 54 8.44 -16.75 -47.84
CA TRP A 54 7.75 -15.54 -47.43
C TRP A 54 8.58 -14.68 -46.48
N CYS A 55 9.18 -15.27 -45.45
CA CYS A 55 10.01 -14.57 -44.47
C CYS A 55 11.26 -13.97 -45.13
N ARG A 56 11.98 -14.75 -45.96
CA ARG A 56 13.14 -14.25 -46.73
C ARG A 56 12.73 -13.08 -47.65
N GLY A 57 11.59 -13.18 -48.31
CA GLY A 57 11.05 -12.10 -49.13
C GLY A 57 10.72 -10.85 -48.32
N TYR A 58 10.12 -10.99 -47.15
CA TYR A 58 9.79 -9.88 -46.26
C TYR A 58 11.06 -9.16 -45.76
N VAL A 59 12.03 -9.90 -45.23
CA VAL A 59 13.30 -9.35 -44.74
C VAL A 59 14.06 -8.65 -45.86
N ALA A 60 14.15 -9.27 -47.05
CA ALA A 60 14.82 -8.67 -48.20
C ALA A 60 14.18 -7.34 -48.63
N ARG A 61 12.84 -7.26 -48.65
CA ARG A 61 12.13 -6.01 -48.98
C ARG A 61 12.35 -4.91 -47.93
N LYS A 62 12.33 -5.25 -46.64
CA LYS A 62 12.60 -4.29 -45.55
C LYS A 62 14.03 -3.77 -45.60
N ALA A 63 15.01 -4.65 -45.81
CA ALA A 63 16.41 -4.29 -45.98
C ALA A 63 16.63 -3.43 -47.24
N PHE A 64 15.96 -3.78 -48.34
CA PHE A 64 16.01 -3.01 -49.58
C PHE A 64 15.44 -1.60 -49.41
N ALA A 65 14.30 -1.44 -48.74
CA ALA A 65 13.72 -0.13 -48.45
C ALA A 65 14.68 0.75 -47.62
N LYS A 66 15.30 0.18 -46.58
CA LYS A 66 16.31 0.88 -45.77
C LYS A 66 17.54 1.27 -46.61
N ARG A 67 18.03 0.37 -47.47
CA ARG A 67 19.16 0.64 -48.38
C ARG A 67 18.82 1.73 -49.40
N GLN A 68 17.58 1.76 -49.91
CA GLN A 68 17.12 2.79 -50.82
C GLN A 68 17.03 4.16 -50.12
N GLN A 69 16.51 4.21 -48.89
CA GLN A 69 16.48 5.43 -48.09
C GLN A 69 17.90 5.94 -47.81
N GLN A 70 18.82 5.05 -47.43
CA GLN A 70 20.24 5.38 -47.23
C GLN A 70 20.88 5.91 -48.52
N LEU A 71 20.61 5.31 -49.67
CA LEU A 71 21.13 5.78 -50.95
C LEU A 71 20.61 7.19 -51.29
N THR A 72 19.33 7.46 -51.07
CA THR A 72 18.76 8.80 -51.28
C THR A 72 19.35 9.81 -50.30
N ALA A 73 19.45 9.48 -49.02
CA ALA A 73 20.05 10.34 -48.00
C ALA A 73 21.53 10.62 -48.33
N MET A 74 22.29 9.61 -48.73
CA MET A 74 23.68 9.74 -49.16
C MET A 74 23.82 10.70 -50.34
N LYS A 75 22.94 10.61 -51.36
CA LYS A 75 22.94 11.55 -52.49
C LYS A 75 22.68 12.99 -52.05
N VAL A 76 21.73 13.20 -51.13
CA VAL A 76 21.43 14.53 -50.57
C VAL A 76 22.62 15.07 -49.78
N ILE A 77 23.20 14.25 -48.90
CA ILE A 77 24.38 14.62 -48.11
C ILE A 77 25.55 14.96 -49.03
N GLN A 78 25.85 14.13 -50.03
CA GLN A 78 26.91 14.39 -51.01
C GLN A 78 26.68 15.71 -51.76
N ARG A 79 25.44 15.97 -52.21
CA ARG A 79 25.09 17.24 -52.86
C ARG A 79 25.30 18.42 -51.92
N ASN A 80 24.85 18.31 -50.67
CA ASN A 80 24.98 19.36 -49.67
C ASN A 80 26.45 19.61 -49.29
N CYS A 81 27.24 18.56 -49.12
CA CYS A 81 28.68 18.66 -48.87
C CYS A 81 29.39 19.33 -50.06
N ALA A 82 29.06 18.95 -51.30
CA ALA A 82 29.63 19.58 -52.48
C ALA A 82 29.25 21.07 -52.56
N ALA A 83 28.00 21.42 -52.25
CA ALA A 83 27.56 22.82 -52.18
C ALA A 83 28.30 23.58 -51.06
N TYR A 84 28.44 23.00 -49.88
CA TYR A 84 29.17 23.58 -48.75
C TYR A 84 30.65 23.79 -49.10
N LEU A 85 31.31 22.82 -49.73
CA LEU A 85 32.72 22.96 -50.15
C LEU A 85 32.91 24.15 -51.12
N LYS A 86 31.92 24.42 -51.98
CA LYS A 86 31.91 25.61 -52.85
C LYS A 86 31.67 26.90 -52.07
N LEU A 87 30.72 26.89 -51.13
CA LEU A 87 30.25 28.09 -50.42
C LEU A 87 31.11 28.49 -49.21
N ARG A 88 31.81 27.55 -48.55
CA ARG A 88 32.54 27.81 -47.29
C ARG A 88 33.61 28.88 -47.40
N ASN A 89 34.21 29.02 -48.59
CA ASN A 89 35.25 30.02 -48.87
C ASN A 89 34.70 31.27 -49.55
N TRP A 90 33.40 31.32 -49.84
CA TRP A 90 32.77 32.46 -50.47
C TRP A 90 32.64 33.62 -49.48
N GLN A 91 33.06 34.81 -49.88
CA GLN A 91 33.18 35.95 -48.95
C GLN A 91 31.82 36.40 -48.38
N TRP A 92 30.77 36.38 -49.20
CA TRP A 92 29.42 36.71 -48.76
C TRP A 92 28.87 35.71 -47.72
N TRP A 93 29.20 34.43 -47.85
CA TRP A 93 28.82 33.42 -46.86
C TRP A 93 29.50 33.67 -45.50
N ARG A 94 30.77 34.08 -45.49
CA ARG A 94 31.48 34.47 -44.25
C ARG A 94 30.89 35.71 -43.59
N LEU A 95 30.45 36.69 -44.38
CA LEU A 95 29.78 37.87 -43.85
C LEU A 95 28.41 37.52 -43.27
N PHE A 96 27.58 36.79 -44.00
CA PHE A 96 26.26 36.36 -43.56
C PHE A 96 26.31 35.54 -42.26
N THR A 97 27.24 34.58 -42.15
CA THR A 97 27.38 33.76 -40.94
C THR A 97 27.80 34.56 -39.70
N LYS A 98 28.53 35.67 -39.86
CA LYS A 98 28.86 36.59 -38.76
C LYS A 98 27.67 37.47 -38.34
N VAL A 99 26.80 37.82 -39.29
CA VAL A 99 25.64 38.72 -39.05
C VAL A 99 24.41 37.94 -38.57
N LYS A 100 24.22 36.70 -39.01
CA LYS A 100 23.04 35.88 -38.69
C LYS A 100 22.76 35.74 -37.19
N PRO A 101 23.74 35.47 -36.29
CA PRO A 101 23.47 35.41 -34.84
C PRO A 101 22.92 36.72 -34.27
N LEU A 102 23.35 37.87 -34.82
CA LEU A 102 22.87 39.18 -34.38
C LEU A 102 21.39 39.43 -34.75
N LEU A 103 20.87 38.70 -35.73
CA LEU A 103 19.47 38.77 -36.17
C LEU A 103 18.59 37.72 -35.47
N GLN A 104 19.17 36.64 -34.93
CA GLN A 104 18.44 35.56 -34.25
C GLN A 104 18.11 35.87 -32.78
N LEU A 105 18.70 36.91 -32.20
CA LEU A 105 18.45 37.40 -30.85
C LEU A 105 16.96 37.65 -30.54
N GLY A 106 16.17 38.06 -31.55
CA GLY A 106 14.72 38.23 -31.39
C GLY A 106 13.96 36.91 -31.24
N ALA A 107 14.35 35.88 -31.98
CA ALA A 107 13.76 34.56 -31.90
C ALA A 107 14.18 33.83 -30.61
N GLU A 108 15.45 33.98 -30.20
CA GLU A 108 15.95 33.46 -28.93
C GLU A 108 15.27 34.14 -27.74
N LYS A 109 15.03 35.46 -27.80
CA LYS A 109 14.28 36.19 -26.77
C LYS A 109 12.83 35.73 -26.65
N MET A 110 12.15 35.48 -27.78
CA MET A 110 10.79 34.94 -27.78
C MET A 110 10.72 33.54 -27.15
N ALA A 111 11.65 32.65 -27.52
CA ALA A 111 11.71 31.29 -26.96
C ALA A 111 12.01 31.31 -25.45
N LEU A 112 12.93 32.16 -25.00
CA LEU A 112 13.22 32.35 -23.56
C LEU A 112 12.02 32.92 -22.80
N GLN A 113 11.23 33.79 -23.43
CA GLN A 113 10.04 34.38 -22.81
C GLN A 113 8.91 33.36 -22.67
N GLU A 114 8.70 32.51 -23.68
CA GLU A 114 7.74 31.40 -23.61
C GLU A 114 8.16 30.36 -22.56
N GLN A 115 9.45 30.03 -22.50
CA GLN A 115 10.00 29.13 -21.49
C GLN A 115 9.87 29.70 -20.06
N LEU A 116 10.14 31.00 -19.87
CA LEU A 116 9.95 31.67 -18.58
C LEU A 116 8.47 31.68 -18.18
N GLN A 117 7.56 31.87 -19.13
CA GLN A 117 6.12 31.86 -18.87
C GLN A 117 5.64 30.47 -18.43
N ALA A 118 6.05 29.41 -19.13
CA ALA A 118 5.74 28.04 -18.76
C ALA A 118 6.29 27.67 -17.36
N GLU A 119 7.53 28.07 -17.05
CA GLU A 119 8.12 27.85 -15.72
C GLU A 119 7.39 28.65 -14.63
N THR A 120 6.92 29.86 -14.93
CA THR A 120 6.15 30.68 -13.98
C THR A 120 4.79 30.05 -13.67
N GLU A 121 4.11 29.51 -14.68
CA GLU A 121 2.83 28.79 -14.52
C GLU A 121 3.02 27.52 -13.69
N LEU A 122 4.05 26.72 -13.97
CA LEU A 122 4.39 25.53 -13.18
C LEU A 122 4.72 25.87 -11.71
N CYS A 123 5.43 26.96 -11.47
CA CYS A 123 5.70 27.44 -10.11
C CYS A 123 4.40 27.83 -9.39
N ALA A 124 3.49 28.54 -10.06
CA ALA A 124 2.20 28.93 -9.48
C ALA A 124 1.33 27.71 -9.12
N GLU A 125 1.26 26.71 -10.00
CA GLU A 125 0.54 25.45 -9.71
C GLU A 125 1.14 24.70 -8.52
N ALA A 126 2.48 24.68 -8.41
CA ALA A 126 3.18 24.06 -7.30
C ALA A 126 2.96 24.80 -5.98
N GLU A 127 2.92 26.13 -6.00
CA GLU A 127 2.61 26.97 -4.84
C GLU A 127 1.16 26.77 -4.37
N GLU A 128 0.20 26.69 -5.30
CA GLU A 128 -1.21 26.42 -4.96
C GLU A 128 -1.37 25.03 -4.32
N MET A 129 -0.73 24.00 -4.90
CA MET A 129 -0.71 22.66 -4.31
C MET A 129 -0.11 22.65 -2.91
N ARG A 130 0.99 23.39 -2.67
CA ARG A 130 1.59 23.52 -1.34
C ARG A 130 0.65 24.20 -0.36
N ALA A 131 -0.05 25.25 -0.78
CA ALA A 131 -1.03 25.94 0.07
C ALA A 131 -2.19 25.01 0.46
N ARG A 132 -2.72 24.23 -0.48
CA ARG A 132 -3.77 23.23 -0.20
C ARG A 132 -3.30 22.15 0.78
N LEU A 133 -2.07 21.65 0.61
CA LEU A 133 -1.50 20.66 1.52
C LEU A 133 -1.25 21.25 2.91
N ALA A 134 -0.81 22.50 3.02
CA ALA A 134 -0.64 23.19 4.29
C ALA A 134 -1.98 23.35 5.04
N ALA A 135 -3.04 23.76 4.34
CA ALA A 135 -4.38 23.85 4.91
C ALA A 135 -4.87 22.48 5.41
N ARG A 136 -4.70 21.43 4.61
CA ARG A 136 -5.11 20.06 4.99
C ARG A 136 -4.30 19.52 6.17
N LYS A 137 -3.01 19.89 6.26
CA LYS A 137 -2.18 19.58 7.42
C LYS A 137 -2.74 20.26 8.68
N GLN A 138 -3.08 21.54 8.60
CA GLN A 138 -3.64 22.28 9.72
C GLN A 138 -4.99 21.70 10.18
N GLU A 139 -5.88 21.31 9.25
CA GLU A 139 -7.13 20.61 9.58
C GLU A 139 -6.87 19.29 10.33
N LEU A 140 -5.84 18.53 9.94
CA LEU A 140 -5.48 17.28 10.62
C LEU A 140 -4.86 17.52 12.00
N GLU A 141 -4.07 18.59 12.16
CA GLU A 141 -3.52 18.99 13.47
C GLU A 141 -4.64 19.43 14.43
N GLU A 142 -5.66 20.14 13.94
CA GLU A 142 -6.85 20.50 14.73
C GLU A 142 -7.64 19.26 15.17
N ILE A 143 -7.89 18.31 14.25
CA ILE A 143 -8.59 17.05 14.59
C ILE A 143 -7.79 16.23 15.61
N LEU A 144 -6.46 16.17 15.47
CA LEU A 144 -5.62 15.48 16.44
C LEU A 144 -5.73 16.10 17.82
N HIS A 145 -5.69 17.43 17.92
CA HIS A 145 -5.82 18.13 19.18
C HIS A 145 -7.18 17.88 19.84
N ASP A 146 -8.27 17.91 19.06
CA ASP A 146 -9.62 17.59 19.55
C ASP A 146 -9.72 16.14 20.05
N LEU A 147 -9.07 15.19 19.36
CA LEU A 147 -9.04 13.79 19.78
C LEU A 147 -8.21 13.58 21.04
N GLU A 148 -7.07 14.25 21.18
CA GLU A 148 -6.24 14.24 22.39
C GLU A 148 -7.03 14.74 23.59
N ALA A 149 -7.71 15.89 23.46
CA ALA A 149 -8.54 16.44 24.52
C ALA A 149 -9.68 15.49 24.93
N ARG A 150 -10.33 14.83 23.96
CA ARG A 150 -11.38 13.85 24.24
C ARG A 150 -10.86 12.60 24.94
N VAL A 151 -9.63 12.17 24.63
CA VAL A 151 -8.99 11.04 25.32
C VAL A 151 -8.70 11.43 26.77
N GLU A 152 -8.16 12.63 27.02
CA GLU A 152 -7.94 13.13 28.38
C GLU A 152 -9.25 13.20 29.19
N GLU A 153 -10.34 13.71 28.60
CA GLU A 153 -11.65 13.75 29.25
C GLU A 153 -12.18 12.34 29.61
N GLU A 154 -12.02 11.36 28.72
CA GLU A 154 -12.43 9.97 28.99
C GLU A 154 -11.52 9.28 30.01
N GLU A 155 -10.22 9.60 30.05
CA GLU A 155 -9.30 9.14 31.10
C GLU A 155 -9.67 9.70 32.48
N GLU A 156 -10.00 10.99 32.57
CA GLU A 156 -10.51 11.61 33.80
C GLU A 156 -11.83 10.97 34.25
N ARG A 157 -12.74 10.71 33.31
CA ARG A 157 -14.02 10.05 33.59
C ARG A 157 -13.82 8.62 34.08
N ALA A 158 -12.90 7.88 33.48
CA ALA A 158 -12.53 6.53 33.92
C ALA A 158 -11.92 6.55 35.33
N ALA A 159 -11.08 7.54 35.63
CA ALA A 159 -10.51 7.74 36.96
C ALA A 159 -11.59 8.06 38.01
N GLN A 160 -12.56 8.92 37.68
CA GLN A 160 -13.71 9.21 38.54
C GLN A 160 -14.52 7.95 38.83
N LEU A 161 -14.92 7.20 37.80
CA LEU A 161 -15.67 5.94 37.94
C LEU A 161 -14.90 4.90 38.77
N SER A 162 -13.58 4.81 38.59
CA SER A 162 -12.72 3.94 39.40
C SER A 162 -12.71 4.36 40.88
N GLY A 163 -12.69 5.67 41.15
CA GLY A 163 -12.80 6.23 42.50
C GLY A 163 -14.16 5.96 43.16
N GLU A 164 -15.26 6.16 42.43
CA GLU A 164 -16.62 5.83 42.90
C GLU A 164 -16.76 4.33 43.18
N ARG A 165 -16.23 3.48 42.30
CA ARG A 165 -16.20 2.02 42.50
C ARG A 165 -15.48 1.66 43.79
N LYS A 166 -14.31 2.25 44.06
CA LYS A 166 -13.58 2.01 45.33
C LYS A 166 -14.39 2.42 46.54
N LYS A 167 -15.05 3.58 46.51
CA LYS A 167 -15.93 4.03 47.62
C LYS A 167 -17.10 3.09 47.84
N MET A 168 -17.78 2.66 46.77
CA MET A 168 -18.87 1.68 46.88
C MET A 168 -18.37 0.35 47.43
N GLN A 169 -17.19 -0.10 47.00
CA GLN A 169 -16.59 -1.35 47.46
C GLN A 169 -16.20 -1.28 48.95
N GLN A 170 -15.73 -0.13 49.41
CA GLN A 170 -15.51 0.13 50.83
C GLN A 170 -16.82 0.13 51.63
N ASN A 171 -17.86 0.83 51.16
CA ASN A 171 -19.17 0.82 51.82
C ASN A 171 -19.77 -0.59 51.92
N ILE A 172 -19.59 -1.42 50.89
CA ILE A 172 -20.02 -2.83 50.93
C ILE A 172 -19.26 -3.57 52.04
N GLY A 173 -17.95 -3.41 52.13
CA GLY A 173 -17.14 -4.03 53.20
C GLY A 173 -17.56 -3.57 54.60
N ASP A 174 -17.82 -2.27 54.79
CA ASP A 174 -18.27 -1.72 56.08
C ASP A 174 -19.65 -2.30 56.47
N LEU A 175 -20.57 -2.46 55.50
CA LEU A 175 -21.88 -3.06 55.71
C LEU A 175 -21.79 -4.56 56.01
N GLU A 176 -20.86 -5.27 55.37
CA GLU A 176 -20.57 -6.69 55.66
C GLU A 176 -20.06 -6.84 57.10
N GLN A 177 -19.14 -5.97 57.53
CA GLN A 177 -18.64 -5.97 58.91
C GLN A 177 -19.75 -5.67 59.93
N GLN A 178 -20.59 -4.68 59.67
CA GLN A 178 -21.75 -4.38 60.53
C GLN A 178 -22.73 -5.56 60.62
N LEU A 179 -22.93 -6.28 59.50
CA LEU A 179 -23.79 -7.46 59.48
C LEU A 179 -23.21 -8.58 60.36
N ASP A 180 -21.91 -8.84 60.28
CA ASP A 180 -21.22 -9.82 61.11
C ASP A 180 -21.28 -9.46 62.61
N GLU A 181 -21.14 -8.18 62.95
CA GLU A 181 -21.27 -7.69 64.33
C GLU A 181 -22.70 -7.88 64.88
N GLU A 182 -23.73 -7.55 64.08
CA GLU A 182 -25.14 -7.78 64.43
C GLU A 182 -25.47 -9.28 64.54
N GLU A 183 -24.93 -10.12 63.67
CA GLU A 183 -25.06 -11.57 63.79
C GLU A 183 -24.41 -12.11 65.08
N GLY A 184 -23.23 -11.59 65.45
CA GLY A 184 -22.56 -11.90 66.71
C GLY A 184 -23.34 -11.43 67.94
N ALA A 185 -23.86 -10.20 67.91
CA ALA A 185 -24.71 -9.65 68.97
C ALA A 185 -26.00 -10.46 69.14
N ARG A 186 -26.62 -10.86 68.03
CA ARG A 186 -27.78 -11.74 68.01
C ARG A 186 -27.49 -13.10 68.63
N GLN A 187 -26.34 -13.72 68.34
CA GLN A 187 -25.93 -14.97 68.98
C GLN A 187 -25.75 -14.81 70.50
N LYS A 188 -25.14 -13.71 70.97
CA LYS A 188 -25.05 -13.39 72.41
C LYS A 188 -26.42 -13.22 73.05
N LEU A 189 -27.31 -12.44 72.45
CA LEU A 189 -28.67 -12.25 72.95
C LEU A 189 -29.47 -13.55 72.97
N GLN A 190 -29.25 -14.46 72.01
CA GLN A 190 -29.86 -15.79 72.00
C GLN A 190 -29.39 -16.63 73.21
N LEU A 191 -28.10 -16.57 73.56
CA LEU A 191 -27.54 -17.23 74.74
C LEU A 191 -28.09 -16.63 76.04
N GLU A 192 -28.16 -15.30 76.14
CA GLU A 192 -28.75 -14.62 77.30
C GLU A 192 -30.23 -14.95 77.46
N LYS A 193 -30.99 -14.99 76.35
CA LYS A 193 -32.40 -15.39 76.35
C LYS A 193 -32.58 -16.80 76.92
N VAL A 194 -31.83 -17.80 76.45
CA VAL A 194 -31.90 -19.17 76.99
C VAL A 194 -31.57 -19.19 78.49
N THR A 195 -30.60 -18.39 78.90
CA THR A 195 -30.19 -18.27 80.30
C THR A 195 -31.27 -17.61 81.17
N LEU A 196 -31.92 -16.56 80.68
CA LEU A 196 -33.03 -15.88 81.34
C LEU A 196 -34.30 -16.73 81.37
N GLU A 197 -34.64 -17.46 80.31
CA GLU A 197 -35.73 -18.43 80.29
C GLU A 197 -35.53 -19.52 81.35
N SER A 198 -34.29 -19.99 81.56
CA SER A 198 -33.96 -20.91 82.65
C SER A 198 -34.11 -20.28 84.05
N LYS A 199 -33.92 -18.97 84.20
CA LYS A 199 -34.12 -18.24 85.48
C LYS A 199 -35.59 -17.91 85.71
N MET A 200 -36.34 -17.55 84.67
CA MET A 200 -37.78 -17.26 84.74
C MET A 200 -38.56 -18.50 85.20
N LYS A 201 -38.17 -19.68 84.72
CA LYS A 201 -38.73 -20.97 85.17
C LYS A 201 -38.51 -21.26 86.67
N LYS A 202 -37.48 -20.66 87.29
CA LYS A 202 -37.24 -20.72 88.74
C LYS A 202 -38.10 -19.72 89.51
N VAL A 203 -38.33 -18.52 88.97
CA VAL A 203 -39.13 -17.47 89.61
C VAL A 203 -40.64 -17.76 89.50
N GLU A 204 -41.10 -18.38 88.42
CA GLU A 204 -42.48 -18.85 88.29
C GLU A 204 -42.85 -19.93 89.33
N GLU A 205 -41.87 -20.67 89.89
CA GLU A 205 -42.10 -21.59 91.02
C GLU A 205 -42.23 -20.85 92.37
N ASP A 206 -41.64 -19.66 92.52
CA ASP A 206 -41.62 -18.89 93.77
C ASP A 206 -42.78 -17.86 93.89
N GLU A 207 -43.27 -17.29 92.78
CA GLU A 207 -44.32 -16.23 92.82
C GLU A 207 -45.75 -16.74 93.05
N LYS A 208 -46.02 -18.04 92.93
CA LYS A 208 -47.34 -18.62 93.25
C LYS A 208 -47.67 -18.63 94.76
N LYS A 209 -46.69 -18.33 95.64
CA LYS A 209 -46.87 -18.30 97.11
C LYS A 209 -47.04 -16.90 97.71
N SER A 210 -46.69 -15.83 96.99
CA SER A 210 -46.55 -14.48 97.57
C SER A 210 -47.71 -13.53 97.25
N LEU A 211 -48.63 -13.89 96.36
CA LEU A 211 -49.65 -12.98 95.84
C LEU A 211 -51.01 -13.02 96.57
N GLU A 212 -51.17 -13.82 97.62
CA GLU A 212 -52.40 -13.87 98.43
C GLU A 212 -52.44 -12.85 99.59
N GLU A 213 -51.31 -12.23 100.00
CA GLU A 213 -51.28 -11.35 101.19
C GLU A 213 -51.36 -9.83 100.89
N ARG A 214 -51.26 -9.39 99.63
CA ARG A 214 -51.10 -7.95 99.32
C ARG A 214 -52.39 -7.22 98.88
N ILE A 215 -53.56 -7.81 99.15
CA ILE A 215 -54.89 -7.27 98.80
C ILE A 215 -55.54 -6.46 99.95
N SER A 216 -54.94 -6.41 101.15
CA SER A 216 -55.65 -5.89 102.35
C SER A 216 -55.39 -4.43 102.77
N GLU A 217 -54.51 -3.64 102.15
CA GLU A 217 -53.97 -2.45 102.86
C GLU A 217 -54.09 -1.06 102.23
N TYR A 218 -54.66 -0.88 101.03
CA TYR A 218 -54.77 0.47 100.45
C TYR A 218 -56.15 0.80 99.86
N THR A 219 -57.18 0.53 100.64
CA THR A 219 -58.54 1.01 100.38
C THR A 219 -59.06 1.79 101.58
N THR A 220 -58.48 2.96 101.86
CA THR A 220 -59.20 4.04 102.57
C THR A 220 -58.45 5.37 102.52
N ASN A 221 -59.19 6.40 102.11
CA ASN A 221 -58.97 7.83 102.37
C ASN A 221 -58.30 8.63 101.24
N LEU A 222 -59.06 8.73 100.14
CA LEU A 222 -59.19 9.96 99.37
C LEU A 222 -60.14 10.94 100.11
N THR A 223 -59.98 12.23 99.81
CA THR A 223 -61.03 13.27 99.82
C THR A 223 -61.69 13.65 101.14
N GLU A 224 -61.29 14.80 101.71
CA GLU A 224 -62.19 15.94 101.97
C GLU A 224 -61.39 17.16 102.49
N GLU A 225 -61.21 18.15 101.60
CA GLU A 225 -61.54 19.59 101.76
C GLU A 225 -62.20 19.98 103.12
N GLU A 226 -62.03 21.13 103.77
CA GLU A 226 -61.63 22.50 103.48
C GLU A 226 -61.44 23.16 104.86
N GLU A 227 -60.56 24.15 105.00
CA GLU A 227 -60.92 25.33 105.80
C GLU A 227 -60.10 26.52 105.27
N LYS A 228 -60.81 27.39 104.56
CA LYS A 228 -60.34 28.64 103.98
C LYS A 228 -60.07 29.64 105.12
N SER A 229 -58.95 30.35 105.08
CA SER A 229 -58.95 31.83 105.01
C SER A 229 -57.59 32.48 105.34
N LYS A 230 -56.88 32.93 104.28
CA LYS A 230 -56.10 34.20 104.25
C LYS A 230 -55.65 34.52 102.81
N ASN A 231 -56.54 34.29 101.85
CA ASN A 231 -56.25 34.33 100.42
C ASN A 231 -56.92 35.52 99.73
N ARG A 232 -56.43 36.74 99.97
CA ARG A 232 -56.75 37.85 99.07
C ARG A 232 -55.65 38.89 98.82
N LEU A 233 -54.53 38.86 99.55
CA LEU A 233 -53.36 39.70 99.22
C LEU A 233 -52.14 38.89 98.73
N ARG A 234 -52.05 37.58 99.04
CA ARG A 234 -51.02 36.66 98.53
C ARG A 234 -51.32 36.06 97.14
N ARG A 235 -52.57 36.16 96.68
CA ARG A 235 -52.99 35.67 95.35
C ARG A 235 -52.66 36.65 94.22
N GLU A 236 -52.61 37.94 94.51
CA GLU A 236 -52.31 38.98 93.52
C GLU A 236 -50.79 39.10 93.26
N GLU A 237 -49.96 38.87 94.29
CA GLU A 237 -48.50 38.80 94.16
C GLU A 237 -48.01 37.50 93.48
N LYS A 238 -48.67 36.36 93.75
CA LYS A 238 -48.44 35.11 93.03
C LYS A 238 -48.94 35.16 91.59
N SER A 239 -50.11 35.74 91.34
CA SER A 239 -50.63 35.95 89.98
C SER A 239 -49.70 36.87 89.16
N ARG A 240 -49.10 37.89 89.78
CA ARG A 240 -48.13 38.76 89.11
C ARG A 240 -46.80 38.05 88.81
N GLN A 241 -46.29 37.22 89.72
CA GLN A 241 -45.11 36.38 89.46
C GLN A 241 -45.37 35.28 88.42
N GLU A 242 -46.58 34.71 88.38
CA GLU A 242 -47.00 33.75 87.35
C GLU A 242 -47.17 34.43 85.99
N LEU A 243 -47.74 35.63 85.93
CA LEU A 243 -47.83 36.44 84.71
C LEU A 243 -46.45 36.87 84.20
N GLU A 244 -45.51 37.19 85.09
CA GLU A 244 -44.13 37.53 84.68
C GLU A 244 -43.35 36.29 84.19
N LYS A 245 -43.58 35.12 84.80
CA LYS A 245 -43.07 33.84 84.29
C LYS A 245 -43.68 33.47 82.95
N ASN A 246 -44.98 33.67 82.78
CA ASN A 246 -45.68 33.41 81.52
C ASN A 246 -45.24 34.40 80.44
N ARG A 247 -44.97 35.67 80.78
CA ARG A 247 -44.39 36.64 79.85
C ARG A 247 -43.00 36.20 79.39
N ARG A 248 -42.13 35.77 80.31
CA ARG A 248 -40.79 35.26 79.95
C ARG A 248 -40.85 33.98 79.11
N LYS A 249 -41.83 33.11 79.35
CA LYS A 249 -42.07 31.94 78.49
C LYS A 249 -42.53 32.36 77.10
N LEU A 250 -43.53 33.25 77.00
CA LEU A 250 -44.02 33.76 75.72
C LEU A 250 -42.96 34.55 74.95
N ASP A 251 -42.08 35.29 75.63
CA ASP A 251 -40.93 35.95 75.01
C ASP A 251 -39.90 34.93 74.50
N GLY A 252 -39.71 33.82 75.21
CA GLY A 252 -38.89 32.68 74.77
C GLY A 252 -39.48 31.98 73.55
N ASP A 253 -40.76 31.62 73.60
CA ASP A 253 -41.50 30.99 72.50
C ASP A 253 -41.56 31.91 71.27
N PHE A 254 -41.70 33.23 71.46
CA PHE A 254 -41.66 34.22 70.38
C PHE A 254 -40.28 34.26 69.71
N ASN A 255 -39.20 34.24 70.50
CA ASN A 255 -37.84 34.22 69.95
C ASN A 255 -37.54 32.90 69.23
N GLU A 256 -37.97 31.74 69.77
CA GLU A 256 -37.82 30.45 69.08
C GLU A 256 -38.56 30.42 67.73
N VAL A 257 -39.80 30.93 67.70
CA VAL A 257 -40.56 31.02 66.44
C VAL A 257 -39.93 32.03 65.48
N HIS A 258 -39.36 33.13 66.00
CA HIS A 258 -38.65 34.11 65.19
C HIS A 258 -37.36 33.54 64.56
N ASP A 259 -36.61 32.74 65.32
CA ASP A 259 -35.42 32.05 64.85
C ASP A 259 -35.79 30.98 63.81
N GLN A 260 -36.85 30.20 64.03
CA GLN A 260 -37.38 29.23 63.06
C GLN A 260 -37.83 29.89 61.75
N ILE A 261 -38.49 31.06 61.82
CA ILE A 261 -38.88 31.81 60.63
C ILE A 261 -37.63 32.29 59.86
N SER A 262 -36.61 32.76 60.58
CA SER A 262 -35.35 33.22 59.98
C SER A 262 -34.60 32.06 59.31
N GLU A 263 -34.58 30.88 59.93
CA GLU A 263 -33.97 29.68 59.38
C GLU A 263 -34.72 29.16 58.13
N LEU A 264 -36.05 29.15 58.15
CA LEU A 264 -36.87 28.83 56.98
C LEU A 264 -36.67 29.84 55.84
N GLN A 265 -36.52 31.13 56.14
CA GLN A 265 -36.21 32.15 55.13
C GLN A 265 -34.82 31.93 54.50
N ALA A 266 -33.82 31.54 55.30
CA ALA A 266 -32.50 31.18 54.79
C ALA A 266 -32.56 29.93 53.89
N GLN A 267 -33.28 28.89 54.30
CA GLN A 267 -33.47 27.68 53.49
C GLN A 267 -34.19 27.97 52.15
N ILE A 268 -35.21 28.84 52.16
CA ILE A 268 -35.89 29.26 50.92
C ILE A 268 -34.96 30.03 49.99
N ALA A 269 -34.10 30.90 50.54
CA ALA A 269 -33.12 31.63 49.74
C ALA A 269 -32.07 30.69 49.11
N GLU A 270 -31.61 29.70 49.87
CA GLU A 270 -30.67 28.69 49.39
C GLU A 270 -31.29 27.79 48.31
N LEU A 271 -32.52 27.30 48.51
CA LEU A 271 -33.22 26.51 47.50
C LEU A 271 -33.46 27.31 46.21
N ARG A 272 -33.74 28.61 46.28
CA ARG A 272 -33.86 29.48 45.11
C ARG A 272 -32.53 29.64 44.37
N ALA A 273 -31.42 29.79 45.10
CA ALA A 273 -30.09 29.86 44.50
C ALA A 273 -29.70 28.54 43.82
N GLN A 274 -30.01 27.40 44.44
CA GLN A 274 -29.80 26.07 43.86
C GLN A 274 -30.65 25.87 42.59
N LEU A 275 -31.92 26.30 42.60
CA LEU A 275 -32.79 26.23 41.43
C LEU A 275 -32.25 27.06 40.26
N ALA A 276 -31.84 28.30 40.52
CA ALA A 276 -31.26 29.18 39.49
C ALA A 276 -30.00 28.57 38.86
N LYS A 277 -29.13 27.97 39.69
CA LYS A 277 -27.94 27.27 39.22
C LYS A 277 -28.30 26.05 38.35
N LYS A 278 -29.35 25.30 38.72
CA LYS A 278 -29.83 24.16 37.92
C LYS A 278 -30.46 24.59 36.59
N GLU A 279 -31.15 25.73 36.55
CA GLU A 279 -31.67 26.31 35.31
C GLU A 279 -30.55 26.74 34.36
N GLU A 280 -29.48 27.32 34.89
CA GLU A 280 -28.29 27.72 34.11
C GLU A 280 -27.53 26.50 33.57
N GLU A 281 -27.33 25.46 34.40
CA GLU A 281 -26.76 24.18 33.99
C GLU A 281 -27.60 23.51 32.87
N LEU A 282 -28.93 23.57 32.96
CA LEU A 282 -29.83 23.03 31.94
C LEU A 282 -29.73 23.80 30.62
N GLN A 283 -29.67 25.14 30.66
CA GLN A 283 -29.49 25.94 29.44
C GLN A 283 -28.14 25.66 28.77
N ALA A 284 -27.06 25.53 29.55
CA ALA A 284 -25.74 25.18 29.03
C ALA A 284 -25.74 23.78 28.37
N ALA A 285 -26.44 22.81 28.97
CA ALA A 285 -26.59 21.47 28.39
C ALA A 285 -27.39 21.48 27.08
N LEU A 286 -28.46 22.27 27.00
CA LEU A 286 -29.26 22.41 25.77
C LEU A 286 -28.44 23.06 24.64
N ALA A 287 -27.66 24.11 24.93
CA ALA A 287 -26.78 24.74 23.95
C ALA A 287 -25.73 23.76 23.40
N ARG A 288 -25.12 22.92 24.26
CA ARG A 288 -24.20 21.85 23.84
C ARG A 288 -24.86 20.85 22.90
N ILE A 289 -26.10 20.43 23.19
CA ILE A 289 -26.83 19.48 22.33
C ILE A 289 -27.08 20.08 20.94
N GLU A 290 -27.41 21.37 20.85
CA GLU A 290 -27.60 22.05 19.56
C GLU A 290 -26.29 22.14 18.76
N GLU A 291 -25.18 22.43 19.43
CA GLU A 291 -23.85 22.49 18.81
C GLU A 291 -23.38 21.10 18.31
N GLU A 292 -23.54 20.06 19.14
CA GLU A 292 -23.25 18.68 18.73
C GLU A 292 -24.14 18.22 17.57
N ALA A 293 -25.42 18.60 17.56
CA ALA A 293 -26.32 18.29 16.45
C ALA A 293 -25.89 18.98 15.14
N ALA A 294 -25.43 20.23 15.22
CA ALA A 294 -24.88 20.95 14.07
C ALA A 294 -23.58 20.31 13.54
N GLN A 295 -22.66 19.96 14.43
CA GLN A 295 -21.41 19.27 14.08
C GLN A 295 -21.69 17.88 13.46
N LYS A 296 -22.62 17.11 14.03
CA LYS A 296 -23.04 15.81 13.47
C LYS A 296 -23.57 15.94 12.04
N ASN A 297 -24.39 16.95 11.77
CA ASN A 297 -24.93 17.18 10.44
C ASN A 297 -23.83 17.57 9.43
N LEU A 298 -22.87 18.38 9.85
CA LEU A 298 -21.71 18.74 9.03
C LEU A 298 -20.84 17.51 8.73
N ALA A 299 -20.55 16.69 9.74
CA ALA A 299 -19.82 15.44 9.60
C ALA A 299 -20.53 14.46 8.67
N GLN A 300 -21.86 14.30 8.79
CA GLN A 300 -22.64 13.46 7.88
C GLN A 300 -22.60 13.95 6.42
N LYS A 301 -22.60 15.27 6.20
CA LYS A 301 -22.45 15.82 4.86
C LYS A 301 -21.06 15.52 4.28
N LYS A 302 -20.01 15.69 5.10
CA LYS A 302 -18.62 15.40 4.70
C LYS A 302 -18.40 13.90 4.44
N ILE A 303 -19.05 13.01 5.20
CA ILE A 303 -19.08 11.57 4.92
C ILE A 303 -19.67 11.30 3.54
N ARG A 304 -20.83 11.87 3.21
CA ARG A 304 -21.47 11.67 1.88
C ARG A 304 -20.60 12.18 0.72
N GLU A 305 -19.93 13.31 0.91
CA GLU A 305 -18.98 13.85 -0.09
C GLU A 305 -17.77 12.92 -0.27
N MET A 306 -17.22 12.38 0.81
CA MET A 306 -16.12 11.41 0.76
C MET A 306 -16.55 10.08 0.15
N GLU A 307 -17.77 9.60 0.43
CA GLU A 307 -18.35 8.40 -0.20
C GLU A 307 -18.51 8.57 -1.71
N ALA A 308 -18.95 9.76 -2.17
CA ALA A 308 -19.04 10.07 -3.59
C ALA A 308 -17.65 10.09 -4.27
N GLN A 309 -16.67 10.74 -3.65
CA GLN A 309 -15.29 10.76 -4.15
C GLN A 309 -14.66 9.37 -4.20
N LEU A 310 -14.93 8.52 -3.18
CA LEU A 310 -14.49 7.13 -3.18
C LEU A 310 -15.12 6.35 -4.33
N SER A 311 -16.41 6.57 -4.63
CA SER A 311 -17.08 5.92 -5.76
C SER A 311 -16.48 6.31 -7.10
N GLU A 312 -16.20 7.61 -7.31
CA GLU A 312 -15.55 8.09 -8.55
C GLU A 312 -14.14 7.51 -8.71
N LEU A 313 -13.33 7.54 -7.64
CA LEU A 313 -11.99 6.95 -7.65
C LEU A 313 -12.00 5.43 -7.89
N GLN A 314 -13.04 4.73 -7.40
CA GLN A 314 -13.23 3.30 -7.64
C GLN A 314 -13.52 3.02 -9.13
N GLU A 315 -14.36 3.83 -9.76
CA GLU A 315 -14.65 3.72 -11.20
C GLU A 315 -13.41 4.01 -12.05
N ASP A 316 -12.66 5.07 -11.73
CA ASP A 316 -11.40 5.42 -12.40
C ASP A 316 -10.36 4.29 -12.27
N LEU A 317 -10.24 3.69 -11.08
CA LEU A 317 -9.34 2.56 -10.84
C LEU A 317 -9.72 1.34 -11.69
N ASP A 318 -11.01 1.05 -11.81
CA ASP A 318 -11.47 -0.09 -12.61
C ASP A 318 -11.31 0.17 -14.12
N LEU A 319 -11.48 1.41 -14.59
CA LEU A 319 -11.14 1.81 -15.96
C LEU A 319 -9.64 1.65 -16.24
N GLU A 320 -8.78 2.10 -15.31
CA GLU A 320 -7.33 1.97 -15.44
C GLU A 320 -6.88 0.50 -15.42
N ARG A 321 -7.50 -0.35 -14.58
CA ARG A 321 -7.26 -1.80 -14.59
C ARG A 321 -7.63 -2.44 -15.93
N GLN A 322 -8.73 -2.03 -16.55
CA GLN A 322 -9.12 -2.51 -17.87
C GLN A 322 -8.16 -2.01 -18.97
N ALA A 323 -7.70 -0.77 -18.89
CA ALA A 323 -6.71 -0.22 -19.81
C ALA A 323 -5.37 -0.97 -19.69
N ARG A 324 -4.91 -1.18 -18.45
CA ARG A 324 -3.68 -1.93 -18.15
C ARG A 324 -3.73 -3.37 -18.64
N THR A 325 -4.83 -4.09 -18.42
CA THR A 325 -4.96 -5.48 -18.92
C THR A 325 -4.94 -5.53 -20.45
N LYS A 326 -5.56 -4.58 -21.14
CA LYS A 326 -5.46 -4.46 -22.61
C LYS A 326 -4.02 -4.16 -23.05
N ALA A 327 -3.31 -3.26 -22.37
CA ALA A 327 -1.92 -2.92 -22.67
C ALA A 327 -0.97 -4.10 -22.40
N GLU A 328 -1.15 -4.83 -21.31
CA GLU A 328 -0.37 -6.03 -20.99
C GLU A 328 -0.60 -7.15 -22.00
N LYS A 329 -1.84 -7.29 -22.52
CA LYS A 329 -2.15 -8.22 -23.61
C LYS A 329 -1.40 -7.83 -24.88
N HIS A 330 -1.52 -6.57 -25.33
CA HIS A 330 -0.79 -6.10 -26.51
C HIS A 330 0.73 -6.25 -26.36
N ARG A 331 1.26 -6.03 -25.16
CA ARG A 331 2.69 -6.22 -24.86
C ARG A 331 3.11 -7.69 -24.96
N ARG A 332 2.26 -8.64 -24.52
CA ARG A 332 2.52 -10.08 -24.70
C ARG A 332 2.47 -10.45 -26.17
N ASP A 333 1.42 -10.04 -26.88
CA ASP A 333 1.24 -10.36 -28.30
C ASP A 333 2.43 -9.82 -29.12
N LEU A 334 2.84 -8.56 -28.90
CA LEU A 334 4.04 -7.99 -29.55
C LEU A 334 5.34 -8.68 -29.12
N GLY A 335 5.43 -9.16 -27.87
CA GLY A 335 6.59 -9.91 -27.40
C GLY A 335 6.72 -11.28 -28.08
N GLU A 336 5.59 -11.98 -28.26
CA GLU A 336 5.52 -13.24 -28.99
C GLU A 336 5.85 -13.04 -30.47
N GLU A 337 5.33 -11.98 -31.11
CA GLU A 337 5.69 -11.62 -32.49
C GLU A 337 7.18 -11.30 -32.63
N LEU A 338 7.79 -10.63 -31.64
CA LEU A 338 9.20 -10.27 -31.67
C LEU A 338 10.09 -11.50 -31.53
N GLU A 339 9.77 -12.42 -30.61
CA GLU A 339 10.51 -13.69 -30.47
C GLU A 339 10.33 -14.60 -31.70
N ALA A 340 9.12 -14.65 -32.29
CA ALA A 340 8.90 -15.35 -33.55
C ALA A 340 9.75 -14.77 -34.69
N LEU A 341 9.78 -13.43 -34.86
CA LEU A 341 10.61 -12.78 -35.87
C LEU A 341 12.12 -12.97 -35.61
N LYS A 342 12.53 -13.07 -34.35
CA LYS A 342 13.93 -13.26 -33.96
C LYS A 342 14.40 -14.68 -34.27
N THR A 343 13.61 -15.68 -33.91
CA THR A 343 13.86 -17.08 -34.27
C THR A 343 13.87 -17.28 -35.77
N GLU A 344 12.93 -16.68 -36.51
CA GLU A 344 12.96 -16.68 -37.98
C GLU A 344 14.22 -16.00 -38.54
N LEU A 345 14.68 -14.90 -37.94
CA LEU A 345 15.90 -14.22 -38.36
C LEU A 345 17.13 -15.11 -38.18
N GLU A 346 17.24 -15.80 -37.03
CA GLU A 346 18.31 -16.76 -36.75
C GLU A 346 18.31 -17.90 -37.78
N ASP A 347 17.14 -18.50 -38.05
CA ASP A 347 17.01 -19.55 -39.06
C ASP A 347 17.37 -19.05 -40.49
N THR A 348 17.03 -17.80 -40.82
CA THR A 348 17.39 -17.23 -42.13
C THR A 348 18.88 -16.91 -42.25
N LEU A 349 19.55 -16.56 -41.16
CA LEU A 349 21.00 -16.36 -41.13
C LEU A 349 21.73 -17.67 -41.40
N ASP A 350 21.33 -18.76 -40.73
CA ASP A 350 21.90 -20.10 -40.94
C ASP A 350 21.69 -20.59 -42.37
N SER A 351 20.48 -20.37 -42.91
CA SER A 351 20.17 -20.70 -44.29
C SER A 351 20.96 -19.87 -45.32
N THR A 352 21.22 -18.59 -45.03
CA THR A 352 22.00 -17.71 -45.90
C THR A 352 23.47 -18.11 -45.91
N ALA A 353 24.03 -18.47 -44.75
CA ALA A 353 25.38 -18.99 -44.64
C ALA A 353 25.56 -20.25 -45.50
N ALA A 354 24.62 -21.20 -45.42
CA ALA A 354 24.63 -22.42 -46.25
C ALA A 354 24.56 -22.11 -47.76
N GLN A 355 23.74 -21.14 -48.20
CA GLN A 355 23.69 -20.72 -49.61
C GLN A 355 24.99 -20.06 -50.08
N GLN A 356 25.64 -19.27 -49.22
CA GLN A 356 26.90 -18.62 -49.54
C GLN A 356 28.03 -19.64 -49.72
N GLU A 357 28.09 -20.67 -48.89
CA GLU A 357 29.04 -21.79 -49.07
C GLU A 357 28.80 -22.54 -50.38
N LEU A 358 27.54 -22.84 -50.71
CA LEU A 358 27.21 -23.53 -51.96
C LEU A 358 27.55 -22.69 -53.19
N ARG A 359 27.31 -21.38 -53.14
CA ARG A 359 27.70 -20.46 -54.21
C ARG A 359 29.21 -20.41 -54.39
N SER A 360 29.97 -20.36 -53.30
CA SER A 360 31.44 -20.38 -53.35
C SER A 360 31.94 -21.68 -54.03
N LYS A 361 31.36 -22.83 -53.69
CA LYS A 361 31.67 -24.12 -54.35
C LYS A 361 31.39 -24.09 -55.86
N ARG A 362 30.24 -23.57 -56.28
CA ARG A 362 29.90 -23.44 -57.72
C ARG A 362 30.82 -22.48 -58.46
N GLU A 363 31.22 -21.37 -57.84
CA GLU A 363 32.20 -20.44 -58.41
C GLU A 363 33.56 -21.14 -58.60
N THR A 364 34.01 -21.92 -57.62
CA THR A 364 35.24 -22.73 -57.78
C THR A 364 35.11 -23.77 -58.89
N GLU A 365 33.96 -24.42 -59.04
CA GLU A 365 33.73 -25.41 -60.10
C GLU A 365 33.68 -24.77 -61.50
N VAL A 366 33.04 -23.60 -61.65
CA VAL A 366 33.05 -22.83 -62.90
C VAL A 366 34.47 -22.40 -63.28
N THR A 367 35.26 -21.94 -62.31
CA THR A 367 36.67 -21.58 -62.58
C THR A 367 37.50 -22.80 -62.98
N HIS A 368 37.23 -23.97 -62.41
CA HIS A 368 37.86 -25.23 -62.81
C HIS A 368 37.48 -25.61 -64.24
N LEU A 369 36.18 -25.63 -64.57
CA LEU A 369 35.69 -25.97 -65.92
C LEU A 369 36.22 -25.01 -66.99
N LYS A 370 36.31 -23.71 -66.69
CA LYS A 370 36.93 -22.73 -67.60
C LYS A 370 38.38 -23.06 -67.92
N ARG A 371 39.17 -23.47 -66.91
CA ARG A 371 40.57 -23.89 -67.13
C ARG A 371 40.64 -25.13 -68.02
N THR A 372 39.80 -26.12 -67.76
CA THR A 372 39.74 -27.34 -68.58
C THR A 372 39.41 -27.01 -70.03
N LEU A 373 38.44 -26.12 -70.27
CA LEU A 373 38.07 -25.69 -71.62
C LEU A 373 39.21 -24.94 -72.33
N ASP A 374 39.92 -24.05 -71.63
CA ASP A 374 41.08 -23.34 -72.18
C ASP A 374 42.22 -24.30 -72.54
N ASP A 375 42.44 -25.34 -71.74
CA ASP A 375 43.45 -26.36 -72.00
C ASP A 375 43.05 -27.25 -73.19
N GLU A 376 41.78 -27.65 -73.31
CA GLU A 376 41.26 -28.35 -74.49
C GLU A 376 41.35 -27.50 -75.77
N ALA A 377 41.06 -26.21 -75.68
CA ALA A 377 41.18 -25.28 -76.80
C ALA A 377 42.64 -25.17 -77.29
N LYS A 378 43.62 -25.11 -76.37
CA LYS A 378 45.05 -25.13 -76.73
C LYS A 378 45.45 -26.43 -77.42
N VAL A 379 44.98 -27.58 -76.92
CA VAL A 379 45.24 -28.88 -77.55
C VAL A 379 44.66 -28.91 -78.96
N HIS A 380 43.43 -28.42 -79.16
CA HIS A 380 42.83 -28.31 -80.49
C HIS A 380 43.60 -27.37 -81.42
N GLU A 381 44.05 -26.22 -80.92
CA GLU A 381 44.85 -25.27 -81.70
C GLU A 381 46.20 -25.89 -82.12
N GLN A 382 46.84 -26.63 -81.22
CA GLN A 382 48.06 -27.38 -81.52
C GLN A 382 47.81 -28.45 -82.60
N GLN A 383 46.74 -29.24 -82.49
CA GLN A 383 46.36 -30.22 -83.52
C GLN A 383 46.10 -29.57 -84.89
N LEU A 384 45.41 -28.43 -84.93
CA LEU A 384 45.19 -27.67 -86.17
C LEU A 384 46.52 -27.15 -86.74
N GLY A 385 47.46 -26.74 -85.88
CA GLY A 385 48.82 -26.35 -86.27
C GLY A 385 49.57 -27.50 -86.94
N GLU A 386 49.55 -28.69 -86.35
CA GLU A 386 50.18 -29.89 -86.92
C GLU A 386 49.57 -30.28 -88.27
N VAL A 387 48.25 -30.21 -88.42
CA VAL A 387 47.57 -30.47 -89.71
C VAL A 387 47.98 -29.45 -90.77
N ARG A 388 48.03 -28.15 -90.43
CA ARG A 388 48.52 -27.13 -91.36
C ARG A 388 49.97 -27.35 -91.76
N GLN A 389 50.83 -27.74 -90.83
CA GLN A 389 52.23 -28.03 -91.11
C GLN A 389 52.39 -29.22 -92.06
N LYS A 390 51.63 -30.31 -91.85
CA LYS A 390 51.61 -31.47 -92.76
C LYS A 390 51.11 -31.10 -94.15
N HIS A 391 50.04 -30.32 -94.24
CA HIS A 391 49.54 -29.82 -95.53
C HIS A 391 50.56 -28.89 -96.23
N GLY A 392 51.28 -28.06 -95.47
CA GLY A 392 52.35 -27.23 -96.00
C GLY A 392 53.50 -28.06 -96.58
N GLN A 393 53.96 -29.08 -95.85
CA GLN A 393 54.99 -30.01 -96.33
C GLN A 393 54.57 -30.75 -97.61
N ALA A 394 53.32 -31.23 -97.68
CA ALA A 394 52.79 -31.86 -98.89
C ALA A 394 52.68 -30.88 -100.07
N PHE A 395 52.35 -29.62 -99.80
CA PHE A 395 52.31 -28.56 -100.81
C PHE A 395 53.71 -28.25 -101.34
N ASP A 396 54.72 -28.18 -100.46
CA ASP A 396 56.11 -27.94 -100.86
C ASP A 396 56.67 -29.11 -101.68
N GLU A 397 56.37 -30.37 -101.33
CA GLU A 397 56.72 -31.55 -102.14
C GLU A 397 56.08 -31.52 -103.53
N LEU A 398 54.79 -31.14 -103.63
CA LEU A 398 54.11 -30.95 -104.92
C LEU A 398 54.71 -29.80 -105.73
N ASN A 399 55.15 -28.72 -105.07
CA ASN A 399 55.79 -27.59 -105.72
C ASN A 399 57.21 -27.92 -106.20
N GLU A 400 57.94 -28.79 -105.50
CA GLU A 400 59.24 -29.31 -105.92
C GLU A 400 59.10 -30.28 -107.11
N GLN A 401 58.03 -31.09 -107.13
CA GLN A 401 57.63 -31.88 -108.30
C GLN A 401 57.25 -31.00 -109.51
N LEU A 402 56.60 -29.85 -109.26
CA LEU A 402 56.25 -28.85 -110.27
C LEU A 402 57.49 -28.11 -110.81
N GLU A 403 58.48 -27.80 -109.97
CA GLU A 403 59.78 -27.22 -110.38
C GLU A 403 60.62 -28.20 -111.22
N GLN A 404 60.58 -29.50 -110.89
CA GLN A 404 61.17 -30.55 -111.73
C GLN A 404 60.46 -30.69 -113.09
N ALA A 405 59.14 -30.48 -113.15
CA ALA A 405 58.38 -30.44 -114.40
C ALA A 405 58.65 -29.16 -115.22
N LYS A 406 58.79 -28.00 -114.57
CA LYS A 406 59.10 -26.70 -115.23
C LYS A 406 60.50 -26.64 -115.84
N ARG A 407 61.47 -27.44 -115.36
CA ARG A 407 62.79 -27.58 -116.00
C ARG A 407 62.75 -28.29 -117.37
N VAL A 408 61.66 -28.98 -117.71
CA VAL A 408 61.46 -29.67 -119.00
C VAL A 408 60.59 -28.84 -119.96
N GLU A 409 59.86 -27.83 -119.49
CA GLU A 409 59.02 -26.92 -120.30
C GLU A 409 59.65 -25.54 -120.58
N LEU A 410 60.99 -25.46 -120.65
CA LEU A 410 61.71 -24.21 -120.98
C LEU A 410 62.38 -24.24 -122.36
N GLU A 411 61.77 -24.99 -123.29
CA GLU A 411 61.92 -24.82 -124.75
C GLU A 411 60.54 -24.86 -125.41
N SER A 412 59.75 -23.79 -125.30
CA SER A 412 58.79 -23.32 -126.32
C SER A 412 58.00 -22.08 -125.84
N VAL A 413 58.47 -20.89 -126.27
CA VAL A 413 57.72 -19.78 -126.90
C VAL A 413 56.33 -19.45 -126.29
N SER A 414 56.12 -18.35 -125.54
CA SER A 414 56.03 -16.93 -125.95
C SER A 414 54.70 -16.48 -126.58
N MET A 415 54.18 -15.33 -126.07
CA MET A 415 53.15 -14.40 -126.61
C MET A 415 51.67 -14.77 -126.44
N LEU A 416 50.70 -13.90 -126.10
CA LEU A 416 50.57 -12.45 -125.77
C LEU A 416 49.12 -12.20 -125.23
N LEU A 417 48.96 -11.12 -124.42
CA LEU A 417 47.85 -10.11 -124.25
C LEU A 417 46.38 -10.49 -124.58
N GLY A 418 45.31 -9.98 -123.96
CA GLY A 418 45.05 -8.85 -123.06
C GLY A 418 43.53 -8.48 -123.11
N ASP A 419 43.06 -7.78 -122.06
CA ASP A 419 41.87 -6.92 -121.90
C ASP A 419 40.39 -7.40 -121.97
N GLY A 420 39.66 -7.13 -120.87
CA GLY A 420 38.62 -6.09 -120.81
C GLY A 420 37.14 -6.49 -120.95
N GLY A 421 36.29 -6.10 -119.97
CA GLY A 421 34.82 -6.09 -120.17
C GLY A 421 33.90 -5.99 -118.94
N GLU A 422 34.05 -4.97 -118.09
CA GLU A 422 33.04 -4.58 -117.08
C GLU A 422 31.85 -3.87 -117.76
N LEU A 423 30.66 -4.49 -117.85
CA LEU A 423 29.39 -3.75 -118.01
C LEU A 423 28.11 -4.60 -117.83
N LEU A 424 27.95 -5.37 -116.74
CA LEU A 424 26.66 -6.02 -116.44
C LEU A 424 26.28 -6.12 -114.95
N GLU A 425 27.00 -5.45 -114.03
CA GLU A 425 26.70 -5.48 -112.59
C GLU A 425 25.97 -4.24 -112.06
N MET A 426 25.88 -3.16 -112.84
CA MET A 426 25.33 -1.88 -112.33
C MET A 426 23.79 -1.79 -112.43
N LYS A 427 23.11 -2.71 -113.12
CA LYS A 427 21.64 -2.69 -113.26
C LYS A 427 20.91 -3.50 -112.17
N LYS A 428 21.57 -4.49 -111.56
CA LYS A 428 20.97 -5.33 -110.50
C LYS A 428 21.02 -4.71 -109.09
N ARG A 429 21.85 -3.69 -108.85
CA ARG A 429 21.92 -2.97 -107.56
C ARG A 429 20.77 -1.98 -107.34
N VAL A 430 20.29 -1.32 -108.40
CA VAL A 430 19.31 -0.22 -108.26
C VAL A 430 17.91 -0.70 -107.86
N GLU A 431 17.50 -1.92 -108.24
CA GLU A 431 16.21 -2.49 -107.84
C GLU A 431 16.24 -3.11 -106.42
N THR A 432 17.41 -3.54 -105.93
CA THR A 432 17.57 -4.05 -104.55
C THR A 432 17.67 -2.91 -103.53
N ASP A 433 18.21 -1.76 -103.94
CA ASP A 433 18.34 -0.59 -103.08
C ASP A 433 16.99 0.12 -102.81
N ALA A 434 16.01 -0.02 -103.71
CA ALA A 434 14.67 0.58 -103.52
C ALA A 434 13.81 -0.16 -102.47
N GLY A 435 13.79 -1.50 -102.47
CA GLY A 435 13.05 -2.29 -101.45
C GLY A 435 13.68 -2.24 -100.05
N SER A 436 14.99 -2.01 -100.00
CA SER A 436 15.73 -1.80 -98.74
C SER A 436 15.38 -0.47 -98.07
N LEU A 437 14.99 0.53 -98.86
CA LEU A 437 14.62 1.86 -98.36
C LEU A 437 13.20 1.87 -97.74
N GLU A 438 12.24 1.20 -98.39
CA GLU A 438 10.85 1.15 -97.92
C GLU A 438 10.71 0.37 -96.59
N THR A 439 11.42 -0.75 -96.47
CA THR A 439 11.51 -1.52 -95.21
C THR A 439 12.20 -0.74 -94.09
N ALA A 440 13.19 0.11 -94.41
CA ALA A 440 13.84 0.99 -93.45
C ALA A 440 12.92 2.13 -92.97
N GLU A 441 12.06 2.67 -93.84
CA GLU A 441 11.07 3.70 -93.46
C GLU A 441 9.96 3.15 -92.56
N GLU A 442 9.48 1.93 -92.81
CA GLU A 442 8.52 1.26 -91.93
C GLU A 442 9.13 0.93 -90.56
N ALA A 443 10.38 0.45 -90.54
CA ALA A 443 11.11 0.23 -89.29
C ALA A 443 11.29 1.53 -88.50
N LYS A 444 11.60 2.64 -89.17
CA LYS A 444 11.71 3.97 -88.54
C LYS A 444 10.40 4.41 -87.90
N LYS A 445 9.26 4.28 -88.60
CA LYS A 445 7.93 4.61 -88.03
C LYS A 445 7.57 3.71 -86.84
N ARG A 446 7.96 2.43 -86.87
CA ARG A 446 7.77 1.52 -85.73
C ARG A 446 8.60 1.94 -84.52
N TYR A 447 9.90 2.21 -84.70
CA TYR A 447 10.76 2.70 -83.62
C TYR A 447 10.31 4.03 -83.05
N GLN A 448 9.73 4.90 -83.87
CA GLN A 448 9.22 6.19 -83.42
C GLN A 448 7.99 6.04 -82.51
N ARG A 449 7.06 5.12 -82.83
CA ARG A 449 5.93 4.79 -81.94
C ARG A 449 6.38 4.09 -80.65
N ASP A 450 7.35 3.18 -80.74
CA ASP A 450 7.91 2.51 -79.56
C ASP A 450 8.61 3.50 -78.62
N LEU A 451 9.30 4.51 -79.18
CA LEU A 451 9.93 5.59 -78.42
C LEU A 451 8.88 6.47 -77.71
N GLU A 452 7.81 6.87 -78.40
CA GLU A 452 6.71 7.65 -77.82
C GLU A 452 6.02 6.88 -76.69
N ALA A 453 5.74 5.58 -76.89
CA ALA A 453 5.16 4.72 -75.85
C ALA A 453 6.09 4.53 -74.65
N SER A 454 7.41 4.42 -74.89
CA SER A 454 8.41 4.35 -73.81
C SER A 454 8.49 5.66 -73.02
N ASN A 455 8.41 6.82 -73.70
CA ASN A 455 8.41 8.12 -73.05
C ASN A 455 7.16 8.33 -72.18
N GLN A 456 5.98 7.93 -72.67
CA GLN A 456 4.74 8.04 -71.90
C GLN A 456 4.78 7.17 -70.63
N ARG A 457 5.31 5.95 -70.72
CA ARG A 457 5.57 5.09 -69.55
C ARG A 457 6.57 5.72 -68.58
N MET A 458 7.57 6.44 -69.08
CA MET A 458 8.56 7.13 -68.25
C MET A 458 7.92 8.30 -67.49
N GLU A 459 7.07 9.08 -68.14
CA GLU A 459 6.31 10.18 -67.50
C GLU A 459 5.37 9.66 -66.41
N GLU A 460 4.64 8.57 -66.65
CA GLU A 460 3.79 7.93 -65.65
C GLU A 460 4.60 7.46 -64.42
N LYS A 461 5.79 6.88 -64.66
CA LYS A 461 6.70 6.47 -63.57
C LYS A 461 7.23 7.68 -62.81
N CYS A 462 7.59 8.77 -63.48
CA CYS A 462 8.00 10.01 -62.83
C CYS A 462 6.89 10.59 -61.95
N ALA A 463 5.65 10.65 -62.43
CA ALA A 463 4.50 11.11 -61.65
C ALA A 463 4.20 10.21 -60.44
N ALA A 464 4.38 8.89 -60.57
CA ALA A 464 4.26 7.96 -59.45
C ALA A 464 5.38 8.16 -58.41
N PHE A 465 6.61 8.44 -58.85
CA PHE A 465 7.72 8.77 -57.95
C PHE A 465 7.48 10.06 -57.16
N GLU A 466 6.95 11.11 -57.79
CA GLU A 466 6.60 12.35 -57.09
C GLU A 466 5.52 12.15 -56.02
N LYS A 467 4.50 11.33 -56.31
CA LYS A 467 3.48 10.97 -55.32
C LYS A 467 4.08 10.20 -54.15
N LEU A 468 4.94 9.22 -54.44
CA LEU A 468 5.61 8.42 -53.42
C LEU A 468 6.54 9.27 -52.54
N ASP A 469 7.25 10.24 -53.11
CA ASP A 469 8.15 11.13 -52.36
C ASP A 469 7.35 12.02 -51.39
N LYS A 470 6.17 12.53 -51.82
CA LYS A 470 5.24 13.26 -50.94
C LYS A 470 4.68 12.38 -49.81
N THR A 471 4.35 11.12 -50.08
CA THR A 471 3.89 10.21 -49.03
C THR A 471 5.02 9.90 -48.05
N LYS A 472 6.25 9.72 -48.56
CA LYS A 472 7.43 9.49 -47.74
C LYS A 472 7.75 10.68 -46.84
N THR A 473 7.67 11.92 -47.33
CA THR A 473 7.89 13.11 -46.48
C THR A 473 6.82 13.23 -45.41
N ARG A 474 5.55 12.92 -45.73
CA ARG A 474 4.47 12.90 -44.73
C ARG A 474 4.71 11.87 -43.62
N VAL A 475 5.04 10.63 -44.00
CA VAL A 475 5.33 9.56 -43.02
C VAL A 475 6.59 9.86 -42.23
N GLN A 476 7.59 10.51 -42.82
CA GLN A 476 8.78 10.95 -42.08
C GLN A 476 8.43 12.02 -41.04
N GLN A 477 7.53 12.95 -41.36
CA GLN A 477 7.07 13.96 -40.43
C GLN A 477 6.25 13.34 -39.28
N GLU A 478 5.34 12.40 -39.58
CA GLU A 478 4.61 11.62 -38.57
C GLU A 478 5.58 10.83 -37.65
N LEU A 479 6.68 10.30 -38.20
CA LEU A 479 7.71 9.62 -37.41
C LEU A 479 8.48 10.58 -36.51
N ASP A 480 8.85 11.75 -37.02
CA ASP A 480 9.58 12.77 -36.26
C ASP A 480 8.71 13.33 -35.11
N ASP A 481 7.41 13.52 -35.34
CA ASP A 481 6.44 13.93 -34.32
C ASP A 481 6.30 12.84 -33.21
N LEU A 482 6.16 11.57 -33.59
CA LEU A 482 6.08 10.45 -32.64
C LEU A 482 7.37 10.26 -31.83
N LEU A 483 8.54 10.61 -32.38
CA LEU A 483 9.80 10.58 -31.64
C LEU A 483 9.85 11.66 -30.55
N VAL A 484 9.32 12.86 -30.82
CA VAL A 484 9.20 13.94 -29.82
C VAL A 484 8.24 13.51 -28.71
N ASP A 485 7.09 12.94 -29.06
CA ASP A 485 6.12 12.44 -28.07
C ASP A 485 6.73 11.33 -27.20
N GLN A 486 7.52 10.42 -27.80
CA GLN A 486 8.22 9.38 -27.06
C GLN A 486 9.21 9.97 -26.05
N ASP A 487 9.99 10.99 -26.43
CA ASP A 487 10.94 11.63 -25.52
C ASP A 487 10.22 12.39 -24.39
N HIS A 488 9.09 13.02 -24.69
CA HIS A 488 8.24 13.65 -23.68
C HIS A 488 7.71 12.62 -22.67
N LEU A 489 7.18 11.49 -23.14
CA LEU A 489 6.72 10.39 -22.28
C LEU A 489 7.86 9.80 -21.44
N ARG A 490 9.07 9.65 -22.00
CA ARG A 490 10.26 9.20 -21.23
C ARG A 490 10.58 10.18 -20.09
N GLN A 491 10.46 11.48 -20.33
CA GLN A 491 10.69 12.50 -19.30
C GLN A 491 9.63 12.42 -18.18
N ILE A 492 8.36 12.22 -18.54
CA ILE A 492 7.27 12.01 -17.57
C ILE A 492 7.55 10.77 -16.71
N VAL A 493 7.89 9.64 -17.33
CA VAL A 493 8.21 8.39 -16.61
C VAL A 493 9.38 8.60 -15.64
N SER A 494 10.46 9.25 -16.07
CA SER A 494 11.60 9.58 -15.20
C SER A 494 11.19 10.44 -14.00
N ASN A 495 10.29 11.41 -14.19
CA ASN A 495 9.76 12.23 -13.11
C ASN A 495 8.85 11.46 -12.16
N LEU A 496 8.01 10.56 -12.68
CA LEU A 496 7.18 9.67 -11.87
C LEU A 496 8.01 8.70 -11.05
N GLU A 497 9.08 8.12 -11.61
CA GLU A 497 10.02 7.27 -10.88
C GLU A 497 10.71 8.02 -9.72
N LYS A 498 11.09 9.29 -9.93
CA LYS A 498 11.64 10.14 -8.86
C LYS A 498 10.61 10.41 -7.76
N LYS A 499 9.34 10.66 -8.14
CA LYS A 499 8.25 10.84 -7.16
C LYS A 499 7.99 9.55 -6.38
N GLN A 500 7.97 8.40 -7.06
CA GLN A 500 7.80 7.09 -6.43
C GLN A 500 8.90 6.84 -5.39
N LYS A 501 10.18 7.08 -5.73
CA LYS A 501 11.28 6.95 -4.77
C LYS A 501 11.11 7.83 -3.52
N LYS A 502 10.59 9.05 -3.68
CA LYS A 502 10.29 9.95 -2.54
C LYS A 502 9.13 9.42 -1.69
N PHE A 503 8.09 8.88 -2.31
CA PHE A 503 7.00 8.24 -1.58
C PHE A 503 7.47 7.01 -0.81
N ASP A 504 8.30 6.17 -1.42
CA ASP A 504 8.87 5.00 -0.75
C ASP A 504 9.75 5.41 0.45
N GLN A 505 10.51 6.51 0.31
CA GLN A 505 11.28 7.08 1.42
C GLN A 505 10.38 7.56 2.56
N MET A 506 9.35 8.36 2.27
CA MET A 506 8.40 8.84 3.29
C MET A 506 7.67 7.67 3.97
N LEU A 507 7.30 6.64 3.21
CA LEU A 507 6.67 5.43 3.76
C LEU A 507 7.62 4.69 4.70
N ALA A 508 8.92 4.64 4.40
CA ALA A 508 9.93 4.05 5.27
C ALA A 508 10.14 4.88 6.56
N GLU A 509 10.16 6.21 6.43
CA GLU A 509 10.23 7.13 7.58
C GLU A 509 9.02 6.97 8.51
N GLU A 510 7.80 6.91 7.97
CA GLU A 510 6.58 6.68 8.74
C GLU A 510 6.55 5.30 9.42
N LYS A 511 7.01 4.25 8.74
CA LYS A 511 7.15 2.92 9.37
C LYS A 511 8.11 2.95 10.55
N ASN A 512 9.22 3.70 10.44
CA ASN A 512 10.17 3.84 11.54
C ASN A 512 9.59 4.65 12.70
N ILE A 513 8.83 5.71 12.42
CA ILE A 513 8.14 6.50 13.45
C ILE A 513 7.09 5.64 14.17
N SER A 514 6.28 4.89 13.41
CA SER A 514 5.29 3.97 13.98
C SER A 514 5.93 2.88 14.84
N ALA A 515 7.07 2.33 14.42
CA ALA A 515 7.83 1.37 15.22
C ALA A 515 8.36 1.98 16.53
N ARG A 516 8.85 3.23 16.49
CA ARG A 516 9.28 3.95 17.70
C ARG A 516 8.14 4.17 18.67
N TYR A 517 6.98 4.61 18.19
CA TYR A 517 5.81 4.79 19.07
C TYR A 517 5.34 3.47 19.68
N ALA A 518 5.42 2.36 18.94
CA ALA A 518 5.13 1.04 19.50
C ALA A 518 6.12 0.66 20.61
N GLU A 519 7.43 0.89 20.41
CA GLU A 519 8.45 0.65 21.44
C GLU A 519 8.26 1.56 22.67
N GLU A 520 7.96 2.84 22.48
CA GLU A 520 7.69 3.78 23.58
C GLU A 520 6.45 3.37 24.39
N ARG A 521 5.38 2.94 23.71
CA ARG A 521 4.17 2.43 24.37
C ARG A 521 4.48 1.17 25.17
N ASP A 522 5.17 0.20 24.59
CA ASP A 522 5.49 -1.05 25.27
C ASP A 522 6.41 -0.81 26.48
N LYS A 523 7.33 0.16 26.37
CA LYS A 523 8.18 0.60 27.50
C LYS A 523 7.36 1.28 28.60
N ALA A 524 6.45 2.18 28.25
CA ALA A 524 5.58 2.86 29.22
C ALA A 524 4.68 1.84 29.95
N GLU A 525 4.17 0.84 29.23
CA GLU A 525 3.37 -0.24 29.81
C GLU A 525 4.20 -1.11 30.76
N ALA A 526 5.45 -1.41 30.43
CA ALA A 526 6.37 -2.12 31.31
C ALA A 526 6.69 -1.33 32.59
N GLU A 527 6.96 -0.03 32.48
CA GLU A 527 7.20 0.85 33.64
C GLU A 527 5.95 0.97 34.54
N ALA A 528 4.75 1.03 33.95
CA ALA A 528 3.50 1.02 34.70
C ALA A 528 3.31 -0.28 35.50
N ARG A 529 3.57 -1.44 34.87
CA ARG A 529 3.52 -2.75 35.55
C ARG A 529 4.55 -2.86 36.69
N GLU A 530 5.76 -2.33 36.50
CA GLU A 530 6.78 -2.32 37.57
C GLU A 530 6.35 -1.45 38.75
N LYS A 531 5.79 -0.26 38.47
CA LYS A 531 5.25 0.64 39.52
C LYS A 531 4.09 0.00 40.28
N GLU A 532 3.16 -0.66 39.57
CA GLU A 532 2.05 -1.39 40.19
C GLU A 532 2.56 -2.53 41.09
N THR A 533 3.54 -3.29 40.61
CA THR A 533 4.18 -4.37 41.39
C THR A 533 4.87 -3.82 42.65
N ARG A 534 5.60 -2.69 42.54
CA ARG A 534 6.20 -2.00 43.70
C ARG A 534 5.14 -1.50 44.68
N ALA A 535 4.05 -0.93 44.19
CA ALA A 535 2.97 -0.43 45.04
C ALA A 535 2.36 -1.59 45.84
N LEU A 536 2.05 -2.72 45.20
CA LEU A 536 1.54 -3.92 45.87
C LEU A 536 2.52 -4.48 46.90
N ALA A 537 3.82 -4.44 46.62
CA ALA A 537 4.85 -4.86 47.57
C ALA A 537 4.90 -3.95 48.81
N LEU A 538 4.90 -2.62 48.59
CA LEU A 538 4.87 -1.63 49.68
C LEU A 538 3.58 -1.73 50.50
N THR A 539 2.43 -1.97 49.88
CA THR A 539 1.17 -2.20 50.61
C THR A 539 1.27 -3.42 51.50
N ARG A 540 1.81 -4.54 51.00
CA ARG A 540 2.04 -5.73 51.83
C ARG A 540 3.00 -5.48 52.98
N GLU A 541 4.10 -4.76 52.74
CA GLU A 541 5.03 -4.40 53.82
C GLU A 541 4.33 -3.53 54.88
N LEU A 542 3.53 -2.54 54.46
CA LEU A 542 2.77 -1.68 55.36
C LEU A 542 1.78 -2.49 56.21
N ASP A 543 1.03 -3.40 55.59
CA ASP A 543 0.08 -4.28 56.28
C ASP A 543 0.79 -5.14 57.34
N THR A 544 1.93 -5.75 56.98
CA THR A 544 2.71 -6.55 57.96
C THR A 544 3.26 -5.70 59.11
N LEU A 545 3.59 -4.44 58.86
CA LEU A 545 4.10 -3.52 59.87
C LEU A 545 2.97 -3.03 60.80
N MET A 546 1.77 -2.84 60.25
CA MET A 546 0.56 -2.57 61.04
C MET A 546 0.18 -3.77 61.92
N ASP A 547 0.19 -4.99 61.36
CA ASP A 547 -0.13 -6.21 62.11
C ASP A 547 0.84 -6.41 63.28
N THR A 548 2.14 -6.22 63.05
CA THR A 548 3.15 -6.31 64.12
C THR A 548 2.99 -5.22 65.18
N GLN A 549 2.66 -3.97 64.80
CA GLN A 549 2.36 -2.92 65.79
C GLN A 549 1.09 -3.19 66.59
N LEU A 550 0.07 -3.79 65.98
CA LEU A 550 -1.14 -4.23 66.67
C LEU A 550 -0.80 -5.33 67.68
N GLU A 551 -0.01 -6.32 67.28
CA GLU A 551 0.42 -7.42 68.16
C GLU A 551 1.23 -6.89 69.37
N GLU A 552 2.15 -5.93 69.15
CA GLU A 552 2.90 -5.27 70.24
C GLU A 552 1.98 -4.50 71.19
N LEU A 553 0.98 -3.77 70.66
CA LEU A 553 0.02 -3.03 71.49
C LEU A 553 -0.91 -3.97 72.26
N GLU A 554 -1.32 -5.09 71.68
CA GLU A 554 -2.10 -6.13 72.36
C GLU A 554 -1.29 -6.77 73.49
N ASP A 555 -0.01 -7.08 73.27
CA ASP A 555 0.89 -7.60 74.31
C ASP A 555 1.11 -6.57 75.44
N GLU A 556 1.29 -5.29 75.13
CA GLU A 556 1.37 -4.22 76.14
C GLU A 556 0.07 -4.11 76.94
N LEU A 557 -1.09 -4.14 76.27
CA LEU A 557 -2.39 -4.09 76.92
C LEU A 557 -2.56 -5.28 77.86
N GLN A 558 -2.30 -6.50 77.39
CA GLN A 558 -2.33 -7.72 78.19
C GLN A 558 -1.41 -7.60 79.42
N GLY A 559 -0.20 -7.07 79.24
CA GLY A 559 0.74 -6.81 80.33
C GLY A 559 0.21 -5.81 81.37
N THR A 560 -0.48 -4.76 80.94
CA THR A 560 -1.12 -3.79 81.85
C THR A 560 -2.32 -4.38 82.59
N GLU A 561 -3.13 -5.22 81.93
CA GLU A 561 -4.25 -5.92 82.56
C GLU A 561 -3.77 -6.90 83.63
N ASP A 562 -2.72 -7.69 83.34
CA ASP A 562 -2.10 -8.59 84.31
C ASP A 562 -1.54 -7.83 85.52
N ALA A 563 -0.88 -6.68 85.29
CA ALA A 563 -0.38 -5.83 86.37
C ALA A 563 -1.51 -5.28 87.25
N LYS A 564 -2.62 -4.88 86.63
CA LYS A 564 -3.83 -4.43 87.34
C LYS A 564 -4.44 -5.54 88.18
N LEU A 565 -4.60 -6.74 87.63
CA LEU A 565 -5.07 -7.94 88.36
C LEU A 565 -4.19 -8.24 89.57
N ARG A 566 -2.86 -8.19 89.42
CA ARG A 566 -1.93 -8.37 90.55
C ARG A 566 -2.11 -7.30 91.63
N LEU A 567 -2.27 -6.04 91.25
CA LEU A 567 -2.54 -4.94 92.20
C LEU A 567 -3.87 -5.17 92.94
N GLU A 568 -4.90 -5.62 92.23
CA GLU A 568 -6.22 -5.86 92.79
C GLU A 568 -6.21 -7.03 93.79
N VAL A 569 -5.52 -8.13 93.45
CA VAL A 569 -5.25 -9.26 94.36
C VAL A 569 -4.47 -8.80 95.59
N ASN A 570 -3.39 -8.02 95.40
CA ASN A 570 -2.61 -7.48 96.52
C ASN A 570 -3.44 -6.56 97.42
N MET A 571 -4.31 -5.72 96.84
CA MET A 571 -5.19 -4.83 97.59
C MET A 571 -6.23 -5.63 98.38
N GLN A 572 -6.81 -6.69 97.80
CA GLN A 572 -7.71 -7.61 98.50
C GLN A 572 -6.99 -8.33 99.65
N ALA A 573 -5.76 -8.79 99.43
CA ALA A 573 -4.95 -9.43 100.48
C ALA A 573 -4.65 -8.46 101.64
N MET A 574 -4.26 -7.23 101.34
CA MET A 574 -4.06 -6.16 102.34
C MET A 574 -5.34 -5.82 103.10
N LYS A 575 -6.48 -5.74 102.38
CA LYS A 575 -7.79 -5.50 103.00
C LYS A 575 -8.18 -6.62 103.96
N ALA A 576 -8.02 -7.88 103.53
CA ALA A 576 -8.29 -9.05 104.37
C ALA A 576 -7.34 -9.14 105.58
N GLN A 577 -6.09 -8.69 105.44
CA GLN A 577 -5.15 -8.60 106.55
C GLN A 577 -5.55 -7.50 107.53
N TYR A 578 -5.95 -6.33 107.04
CA TYR A 578 -6.42 -5.22 107.87
C TYR A 578 -7.71 -5.57 108.63
N GLU A 579 -8.65 -6.27 108.00
CA GLU A 579 -9.86 -6.79 108.64
C GLU A 579 -9.54 -7.81 109.74
N ARG A 580 -8.55 -8.70 109.51
CA ARG A 580 -8.04 -9.63 110.54
C ARG A 580 -7.41 -8.91 111.72
N ASP A 581 -6.59 -7.89 111.47
CA ASP A 581 -5.95 -7.09 112.54
C ASP A 581 -6.98 -6.27 113.36
N LEU A 582 -8.04 -5.77 112.70
CA LEU A 582 -9.18 -5.13 113.36
C LEU A 582 -9.93 -6.11 114.27
N SER A 583 -10.29 -7.29 113.75
CA SER A 583 -10.94 -8.34 114.53
C SER A 583 -10.08 -8.77 115.72
N GLY A 584 -8.77 -8.93 115.55
CA GLY A 584 -7.86 -9.26 116.63
C GLY A 584 -7.75 -8.17 117.70
N LYS A 585 -7.83 -6.89 117.32
CA LYS A 585 -7.88 -5.77 118.28
C LYS A 585 -9.19 -5.74 119.06
N ASP A 586 -10.32 -6.04 118.41
CA ASP A 586 -11.63 -6.12 119.07
C ASP A 586 -11.67 -7.29 120.07
N GLU A 587 -11.15 -8.46 119.71
CA GLU A 587 -11.01 -9.61 120.62
C GLU A 587 -10.12 -9.28 121.84
N MET A 588 -8.99 -8.61 121.61
CA MET A 588 -8.10 -8.17 122.70
C MET A 588 -8.76 -7.11 123.59
N GLY A 589 -9.61 -6.25 123.01
CA GLY A 589 -10.45 -5.30 123.72
C GLY A 589 -11.51 -5.97 124.59
N GLU A 590 -12.15 -7.03 124.08
CA GLU A 590 -13.06 -7.87 124.85
C GLU A 590 -12.36 -8.63 125.98
N GLU A 591 -11.19 -9.21 125.73
CA GLU A 591 -10.39 -9.89 126.76
C GLU A 591 -9.96 -8.93 127.86
N LYS A 592 -9.53 -7.72 127.52
CA LYS A 592 -9.25 -6.67 128.52
C LYS A 592 -10.50 -6.29 129.31
N LYS A 593 -11.67 -6.19 128.66
CA LYS A 593 -12.95 -5.99 129.36
C LYS A 593 -13.25 -7.15 130.32
N ARG A 594 -13.06 -8.40 129.89
CA ARG A 594 -13.27 -9.60 130.74
C ARG A 594 -12.27 -9.65 131.91
N ALA A 595 -11.02 -9.25 131.69
CA ALA A 595 -9.99 -9.16 132.74
C ALA A 595 -10.29 -8.04 133.75
N LEU A 596 -10.74 -6.87 133.29
CA LEU A 596 -11.19 -5.77 134.16
C LEU A 596 -12.44 -6.15 134.97
N VAL A 597 -13.40 -6.87 134.37
CA VAL A 597 -14.56 -7.42 135.09
C VAL A 597 -14.15 -8.44 136.15
N LYS A 598 -13.07 -9.21 135.93
CA LYS A 598 -12.47 -10.09 136.95
C LYS A 598 -11.79 -9.33 138.08
N GLN A 599 -11.18 -8.16 137.83
CA GLN A 599 -10.54 -7.32 138.85
C GLN A 599 -11.53 -6.56 139.74
N VAL A 600 -12.77 -6.34 139.31
CA VAL A 600 -13.82 -5.66 140.10
C VAL A 600 -14.58 -6.64 141.03
N ARG A 601 -14.23 -7.93 141.02
CA ARG A 601 -14.90 -8.98 141.82
C ARG A 601 -14.17 -9.40 143.11
N ILE A 602 -13.22 -8.58 143.57
CA ILE A 602 -12.58 -8.65 144.90
C ILE A 602 -12.71 -7.27 145.52
#